data_AF-A0A7S3W259-F1
#
_entry.id   AF-A0A7S3W259-F1
#
_cell.length_a   1.000
_cell.length_b   1.000
_cell.length_c   1.000
_cell.angle_alpha   90.00
_cell.angle_beta   90.00
_cell.angle_gamma   90.00
#
_symmetry.space_group_name_H-M   'P 1'
#
loop_
_entity.id
_entity.type
_entity.pdbx_description
1 polymer ?
#
loop_
_entity_poly.entity_id
_entity_poly.type
_entity_poly.pdbx_seq_one_letter_code
_entity_poly.pdbx_strand_id
1 'polypeptide(L)'
;ALATARAVVARVDAPRGTVHAASSPMPPPLQVWHNHLGVLHSAAWADEFAHAARHLRSARYAALSWLFYALDALIHRGLFGEAFGQHVTHRGGEPIAAEHVWHVRRLMWKHTLTAPWRQGDIILVDNFRLAHA
;
A
#
# COMPACT_ATOMS: atom_id res chain seq x y z
N ALA A 1 -17.12 12.81 14.03
CA ALA A 1 -17.63 12.30 12.74
C ALA A 1 -16.44 11.78 11.95
N LEU A 2 -16.27 10.46 11.83
CA LEU A 2 -15.18 9.87 11.05
C LEU A 2 -15.48 10.07 9.56
N ALA A 3 -14.69 10.92 8.90
CA ALA A 3 -14.70 11.03 7.46
C ALA A 3 -14.23 9.70 6.86
N THR A 4 -15.14 8.98 6.20
CA THR A 4 -14.82 7.78 5.43
C THR A 4 -13.89 8.19 4.31
N ALA A 5 -12.59 7.93 4.45
CA ALA A 5 -11.63 8.06 3.36
C ALA A 5 -12.05 7.13 2.22
N ARG A 6 -12.77 7.66 1.24
CA ARG A 6 -13.04 6.95 -0.01
C ARG A 6 -11.73 6.89 -0.78
N ALA A 7 -10.99 5.80 -0.60
CA ALA A 7 -9.94 5.42 -1.54
C ALA A 7 -10.54 5.37 -2.95
N VAL A 8 -9.78 5.84 -3.94
CA VAL A 8 -10.17 5.73 -5.34
C VAL A 8 -10.23 4.25 -5.68
N VAL A 9 -11.44 3.70 -5.69
CA VAL A 9 -11.72 2.34 -6.19
C VAL A 9 -11.74 2.45 -7.71
N ALA A 10 -10.69 1.96 -8.36
CA ALA A 10 -10.72 1.76 -9.80
C ALA A 10 -11.75 0.66 -10.10
N ARG A 11 -12.90 1.03 -10.70
CA ARG A 11 -13.73 0.07 -11.43
C ARG A 11 -13.08 -0.09 -12.81
N VAL A 12 -12.50 -1.26 -13.06
CA VAL A 12 -11.99 -1.62 -14.37
C VAL A 12 -12.98 -2.62 -14.96
N ASP A 13 -13.66 -2.24 -16.04
CA ASP A 13 -14.43 -3.17 -16.85
C ASP A 13 -13.44 -4.11 -17.56
N ALA A 14 -13.63 -5.42 -17.41
CA ALA A 14 -12.76 -6.41 -18.03
C ALA A 14 -12.76 -6.24 -19.58
N PRO A 15 -11.61 -6.44 -20.26
CA PRO A 15 -11.54 -6.35 -21.71
C PRO A 15 -12.48 -7.37 -22.35
N ARG A 16 -13.28 -6.92 -23.32
CA ARG A 16 -14.23 -7.74 -24.09
C ARG A 16 -13.45 -8.73 -24.98
N GLY A 17 -12.98 -9.82 -24.39
CA GLY A 17 -12.64 -11.05 -25.10
C GLY A 17 -13.91 -11.86 -25.36
N THR A 18 -14.03 -12.44 -26.55
CA THR A 18 -15.14 -13.32 -26.95
C THR A 18 -15.32 -14.46 -25.94
N VAL A 19 -16.43 -14.41 -25.20
CA VAL A 19 -16.82 -15.42 -24.21
C VAL A 19 -17.56 -16.54 -24.92
N HIS A 20 -16.96 -17.74 -24.96
CA HIS A 20 -17.75 -18.96 -25.11
C HIS A 20 -18.64 -19.09 -23.87
N ALA A 21 -19.95 -19.09 -24.09
CA ALA A 21 -20.96 -19.07 -23.03
C ALA A 21 -20.88 -20.32 -22.14
N ALA A 22 -20.20 -20.21 -21.02
CA ALA A 22 -20.46 -21.00 -19.83
C ALA A 22 -21.30 -20.13 -18.88
N SER A 23 -22.54 -20.52 -18.70
CA SER A 23 -23.60 -19.82 -17.94
C SER A 23 -23.35 -19.82 -16.43
N SER A 24 -22.30 -19.13 -15.99
CA SER A 24 -22.15 -18.75 -14.58
C SER A 24 -22.42 -17.24 -14.48
N PRO A 25 -23.36 -16.80 -13.62
CA PRO A 25 -23.54 -15.36 -13.38
C PRO A 25 -22.21 -14.78 -12.93
N MET A 26 -21.77 -13.70 -13.59
CA MET A 26 -20.57 -12.97 -13.20
C MET A 26 -20.69 -12.61 -11.70
N PRO A 27 -19.72 -12.98 -10.86
CA PRO A 27 -19.74 -12.57 -9.46
C PRO A 27 -19.80 -11.04 -9.37
N PRO A 28 -20.43 -10.47 -8.33
CA PRO A 28 -20.50 -9.03 -8.15
C PRO A 28 -19.08 -8.41 -8.21
N PRO A 29 -18.93 -7.16 -8.68
CA PRO A 29 -17.62 -6.54 -8.83
C PRO A 29 -16.91 -6.52 -7.48
N LEU A 30 -15.80 -7.26 -7.40
CA LEU A 30 -14.97 -7.35 -6.20
C LEU A 30 -14.27 -6.00 -6.01
N GLN A 31 -14.47 -5.36 -4.85
CA GLN A 31 -13.69 -4.19 -4.47
C GLN A 31 -12.34 -4.65 -3.97
N VAL A 32 -11.28 -4.19 -4.62
CA VAL A 32 -9.89 -4.51 -4.27
C VAL A 32 -9.11 -3.23 -3.96
N TRP A 33 -8.15 -3.32 -3.04
CA TRP A 33 -7.23 -2.24 -2.75
C TRP A 33 -6.13 -2.18 -3.84
N HIS A 34 -6.48 -1.59 -4.98
CA HIS A 34 -5.59 -1.51 -6.14
C HIS A 34 -5.07 -0.08 -6.34
N ASN A 35 -4.17 0.35 -5.45
CA ASN A 35 -3.51 1.65 -5.52
C ASN A 35 -2.14 1.60 -4.82
N HIS A 36 -1.38 2.67 -4.96
CA HIS A 36 -0.01 2.78 -4.45
C HIS A 36 0.12 3.67 -3.19
N LEU A 37 -0.97 3.90 -2.44
CA LEU A 37 -0.93 4.76 -1.24
C LEU A 37 0.15 4.30 -0.25
N GLY A 38 0.23 3.00 -0.01
CA GLY A 38 1.15 2.40 0.96
C GLY A 38 2.63 2.40 0.53
N VAL A 39 2.97 2.87 -0.68
CA VAL A 39 4.36 2.91 -1.17
C VAL A 39 4.78 4.29 -1.69
N LEU A 40 3.83 5.07 -2.23
CA LEU A 40 4.10 6.40 -2.76
C LEU A 40 3.86 7.53 -1.77
N HIS A 41 3.10 7.31 -0.69
CA HIS A 41 2.97 8.35 0.34
C HIS A 41 4.20 8.36 1.25
N SER A 42 4.78 9.53 1.50
CA SER A 42 6.04 9.67 2.25
C SER A 42 6.01 9.00 3.63
N ALA A 43 4.90 9.16 4.36
CA ALA A 43 4.68 8.58 5.68
C ALA A 43 4.70 7.03 5.74
N ALA A 44 4.64 6.33 4.60
CA ALA A 44 4.54 4.87 4.58
C ALA A 44 5.85 4.17 4.98
N TRP A 45 7.00 4.68 4.53
CA TRP A 45 8.30 3.99 4.66
C TRP A 45 8.81 3.92 6.10
N ALA A 46 8.62 5.00 6.86
CA ALA A 46 9.06 5.05 8.25
C ALA A 46 8.30 4.05 9.15
N ASP A 47 6.99 3.90 8.91
CA ASP A 47 6.13 2.92 9.60
C ASP A 47 6.43 1.48 9.15
N GLU A 48 6.72 1.27 7.86
CA GLU A 48 7.13 -0.03 7.32
C GLU A 48 8.39 -0.55 8.02
N PHE A 49 9.43 0.28 8.13
CA PHE A 49 10.65 -0.09 8.86
C PHE A 49 10.40 -0.26 10.37
N ALA A 50 9.52 0.54 10.97
CA ALA A 50 9.13 0.37 12.37
C ALA A 50 8.42 -0.98 12.60
N HIS A 51 7.61 -1.43 11.64
CA HIS A 51 7.00 -2.75 11.68
C HIS A 51 8.05 -3.85 11.50
N ALA A 52 8.89 -3.75 10.47
CA ALA A 52 9.96 -4.71 10.21
C ALA A 52 10.91 -4.87 11.42
N ALA A 53 11.26 -3.76 12.09
CA ALA A 53 12.07 -3.77 13.29
C ALA A 53 11.48 -4.62 14.42
N ARG A 54 10.15 -4.52 14.61
CA ARG A 54 9.42 -5.30 15.62
C ARG A 54 9.25 -6.76 15.19
N HIS A 55 8.85 -7.00 13.94
CA HIS A 55 8.61 -8.33 13.40
C HIS A 55 9.89 -9.18 13.36
N LEU A 56 10.98 -8.59 12.88
CA LEU A 56 12.29 -9.25 12.74
C LEU A 56 13.20 -9.06 13.96
N ARG A 57 12.75 -8.30 14.98
CA ARG A 57 13.53 -7.97 16.19
C ARG A 57 14.93 -7.43 15.89
N SER A 58 15.00 -6.46 14.97
CA SER A 58 16.28 -6.00 14.39
C SER A 58 16.52 -4.50 14.61
N ALA A 59 17.63 -4.19 15.28
CA ALA A 59 18.06 -2.82 15.54
C ALA A 59 18.41 -2.04 14.26
N ARG A 60 18.87 -2.73 13.21
CA ARG A 60 19.11 -2.12 11.89
C ARG A 60 17.83 -1.50 11.33
N TYR A 61 16.72 -2.23 11.40
CA TYR A 61 15.43 -1.72 10.93
C TYR A 61 14.87 -0.62 11.84
N ALA A 62 15.16 -0.65 13.14
CA ALA A 62 14.83 0.46 14.03
C ALA A 62 15.60 1.74 13.64
N ALA A 63 16.90 1.62 13.34
CA ALA A 63 17.70 2.75 12.86
C ALA A 63 17.21 3.28 11.51
N LEU A 64 16.85 2.40 10.58
CA LEU A 64 16.22 2.80 9.30
C LEU A 64 14.89 3.52 9.51
N SER A 65 14.04 3.05 10.44
CA SER A 65 12.78 3.74 10.76
C SER A 65 13.03 5.17 11.23
N TRP A 66 13.97 5.38 12.17
CA TRP A 66 14.33 6.72 12.62
C TRP A 66 14.90 7.60 11.50
N LEU A 67 15.79 7.05 10.67
CA LEU A 67 16.32 7.76 9.51
C LEU A 67 15.20 8.23 8.58
N PHE A 68 14.24 7.36 8.26
CA PHE A 68 13.14 7.72 7.35
C PHE A 68 12.14 8.70 7.96
N TYR A 69 11.90 8.66 9.29
CA TYR A 69 11.16 9.74 9.96
C TYR A 69 11.88 11.08 9.86
N ALA A 70 13.20 11.09 10.04
CA ALA A 70 14.00 12.31 9.92
C ALA A 70 14.03 12.85 8.48
N LEU A 71 14.18 11.96 7.49
CA LEU A 71 14.13 12.32 6.07
C LEU A 71 12.75 12.84 5.67
N ASP A 72 11.66 12.23 6.14
CA ASP A 72 10.31 12.74 5.89
C ASP A 72 10.16 14.18 6.42
N ALA A 73 10.56 14.41 7.67
CA ALA A 73 10.52 15.75 8.25
C ALA A 73 11.38 16.75 7.48
N LEU A 74 12.60 16.38 7.09
CA LEU A 74 13.52 17.28 6.38
C LEU A 74 13.06 17.58 4.94
N ILE A 75 12.76 16.54 4.16
CA ILE A 75 12.46 16.64 2.74
C ILE A 75 11.05 17.19 2.52
N HIS A 76 10.05 16.58 3.17
CA HIS A 76 8.64 16.87 2.90
C HIS A 76 8.09 18.00 3.73
N ARG A 77 8.69 18.31 4.89
CA ARG A 77 8.25 19.45 5.73
C ARG A 77 9.23 20.63 5.72
N GLY A 78 10.44 20.43 5.24
CA GLY A 78 11.49 21.46 5.23
C GLY A 78 11.85 21.97 3.83
N LEU A 79 12.29 21.08 2.94
CA LEU A 79 13.00 21.46 1.71
C LEU A 79 12.11 21.51 0.46
N PHE A 80 11.41 20.42 0.17
CA PHE A 80 10.77 20.21 -1.13
C PHE A 80 9.25 20.17 -1.06
N GLY A 81 8.67 19.89 0.11
CA GLY A 81 7.22 19.82 0.23
C GLY A 81 6.60 18.87 -0.80
N GLU A 82 5.58 19.37 -1.51
CA GLU A 82 4.86 18.65 -2.55
C GLU A 82 5.66 18.42 -3.84
N ALA A 83 6.81 19.08 -4.02
CA ALA A 83 7.65 18.92 -5.22
C ALA A 83 8.46 17.61 -5.21
N PHE A 84 8.53 16.93 -4.07
CA PHE A 84 9.12 15.60 -4.00
C PHE A 84 8.11 14.59 -4.57
N GLY A 85 8.53 13.72 -5.49
CA GLY A 85 7.67 12.79 -6.26
C GLY A 85 6.91 11.71 -5.49
N GLN A 86 6.60 11.96 -4.22
CA GLN A 86 5.81 11.15 -3.28
C GLN A 86 4.58 11.94 -2.78
N HIS A 87 4.02 12.80 -3.62
CA HIS A 87 2.83 13.57 -3.31
C HIS A 87 1.58 12.78 -3.68
N VAL A 88 0.81 12.34 -2.67
CA VAL A 88 -0.43 11.57 -2.83
C VAL A 88 -1.55 12.24 -2.05
N THR A 89 -2.60 12.62 -2.75
CA THR A 89 -3.75 13.36 -2.19
C THR A 89 -5.06 12.61 -2.39
N HIS A 90 -6.09 13.04 -1.68
CA HIS A 90 -7.45 12.68 -2.03
C HIS A 90 -7.80 13.21 -3.42
N ARG A 91 -8.86 12.66 -4.04
CA ARG A 91 -9.32 13.10 -5.37
C ARG A 91 -9.55 14.62 -5.49
N GLY A 92 -9.92 15.28 -4.39
CA GLY A 92 -10.13 16.73 -4.33
C GLY A 92 -8.86 17.56 -4.17
N GLY A 93 -7.67 16.94 -4.11
CA GLY A 93 -6.40 17.62 -3.83
C GLY A 93 -6.05 17.70 -2.35
N GLU A 94 -7.00 17.42 -1.45
CA GLU A 94 -6.75 17.47 -0.01
C GLU A 94 -5.66 16.46 0.43
N PRO A 95 -4.74 16.85 1.32
CA PRO A 95 -3.71 15.96 1.84
C PRO A 95 -4.30 14.74 2.55
N ILE A 96 -3.61 13.61 2.45
CA ILE A 96 -3.94 12.41 3.20
C ILE A 96 -3.18 12.45 4.53
N ALA A 97 -3.91 12.36 5.64
CA ALA A 97 -3.32 12.30 6.97
C ALA A 97 -2.42 11.05 7.13
N ALA A 98 -1.25 11.21 7.74
CA ALA A 98 -0.28 10.13 7.93
C ALA A 98 -0.88 8.95 8.71
N GLU A 99 -1.76 9.23 9.66
CA GLU A 99 -2.44 8.24 10.49
C GLU A 99 -3.32 7.29 9.66
N HIS A 100 -3.93 7.78 8.57
CA HIS A 100 -4.68 6.95 7.63
C HIS A 100 -3.76 6.00 6.87
N VAL A 101 -2.60 6.49 6.43
CA VAL A 101 -1.58 5.68 5.73
C VAL A 101 -1.07 4.57 6.66
N TRP A 102 -0.72 4.91 7.90
CA TRP A 102 -0.27 3.93 8.89
C TRP A 102 -1.36 2.92 9.25
N HIS A 103 -2.64 3.35 9.31
CA HIS A 103 -3.75 2.43 9.53
C HIS A 103 -3.86 1.40 8.40
N VAL A 104 -3.80 1.84 7.14
CA VAL A 104 -3.80 0.94 5.98
C VAL A 104 -2.60 0.00 6.00
N ARG A 105 -1.39 0.51 6.28
CA ARG A 105 -0.16 -0.31 6.37
C ARG A 105 -0.27 -1.37 7.45
N ARG A 106 -0.80 -1.04 8.64
CA ARG A 106 -1.07 -2.03 9.70
C ARG A 106 -2.08 -3.08 9.29
N LEU A 107 -3.12 -2.72 8.53
CA LEU A 107 -4.05 -3.69 7.97
C LEU A 107 -3.38 -4.61 6.95
N MET A 108 -2.54 -4.07 6.06
CA MET A 108 -1.75 -4.87 5.13
C MET A 108 -0.91 -5.90 5.90
N TRP A 109 -0.09 -5.46 6.86
CA TRP A 109 0.72 -6.35 7.69
C TRP A 109 -0.08 -7.43 8.43
N LYS A 110 -1.26 -7.07 8.98
CA LYS A 110 -2.14 -8.01 9.66
C LYS A 110 -2.63 -9.14 8.73
N HIS A 111 -2.78 -8.84 7.45
CA HIS A 111 -3.31 -9.76 6.45
C HIS A 111 -2.24 -10.33 5.50
N THR A 112 -0.98 -9.92 5.65
CA THR A 112 0.16 -10.45 4.89
C THR A 112 0.53 -11.84 5.39
N LEU A 113 0.63 -12.79 4.47
CA LEU A 113 1.28 -14.07 4.71
C LEU A 113 2.78 -13.94 4.44
N THR A 114 3.62 -14.22 5.44
CA THR A 114 5.08 -14.27 5.29
C THR A 114 5.57 -15.72 5.34
N ALA A 115 6.33 -16.13 4.33
CA ALA A 115 6.92 -17.46 4.24
C ALA A 115 8.38 -17.36 3.76
N PRO A 116 9.31 -18.13 4.35
CA PRO A 116 10.68 -18.20 3.86
C PRO A 116 10.72 -18.93 2.52
N TRP A 117 11.46 -18.38 1.56
CA TRP A 117 11.71 -19.01 0.26
C TRP A 117 12.68 -20.18 0.38
N ARG A 118 12.41 -21.24 -0.37
CA ARG A 118 13.33 -22.35 -0.61
C ARG A 118 13.74 -22.36 -2.07
N GLN A 119 14.93 -22.90 -2.33
CA GLN A 119 15.41 -23.02 -3.70
C GLN A 119 14.45 -23.89 -4.52
N GLY A 120 14.00 -23.38 -5.66
CA GLY A 120 13.06 -24.05 -6.56
C GLY A 120 11.58 -23.72 -6.31
N ASP A 121 11.26 -22.94 -5.27
CA ASP A 121 9.89 -22.47 -5.04
C ASP A 121 9.43 -21.54 -6.18
N ILE A 122 8.17 -21.68 -6.57
CA ILE A 122 7.50 -20.81 -7.56
C ILE A 122 6.25 -20.26 -6.89
N ILE A 123 6.08 -18.93 -6.95
CA ILE A 123 4.82 -18.28 -6.59
C ILE A 123 4.08 -17.88 -7.86
N LEU A 124 2.78 -18.13 -7.88
CA LEU A 124 1.88 -17.55 -8.86
C LEU A 124 0.93 -16.60 -8.13
N VAL A 125 0.86 -15.36 -8.61
CA VAL A 125 0.12 -14.29 -7.96
C VAL A 125 -0.94 -13.74 -8.90
N ASP A 126 -2.18 -13.64 -8.43
CA ASP A 126 -3.22 -12.83 -9.08
C ASP A 126 -2.98 -11.35 -8.75
N ASN A 127 -2.33 -10.63 -9.67
CA ASN A 127 -1.96 -9.22 -9.49
C ASN A 127 -3.16 -8.27 -9.36
N PHE A 128 -4.38 -8.74 -9.67
CA PHE A 128 -5.60 -7.95 -9.44
C PHE A 128 -6.05 -8.03 -7.97
N ARG A 129 -5.86 -9.19 -7.34
CA ARG A 129 -6.40 -9.50 -6.00
C ARG A 129 -5.37 -9.46 -4.89
N LEU A 130 -4.08 -9.52 -5.21
CA LEU A 130 -3.00 -9.64 -4.24
C LEU A 130 -1.97 -8.53 -4.42
N ALA A 131 -1.67 -7.86 -3.31
CA ALA A 131 -0.49 -7.00 -3.18
C ALA A 131 0.69 -7.82 -2.65
N HIS A 132 1.89 -7.54 -3.14
CA HIS A 132 3.13 -8.20 -2.73
C HIS A 132 4.21 -7.15 -2.41
N ALA A 133 5.18 -7.53 -1.59
CA ALA A 133 6.30 -6.70 -1.15
C ALA A 133 7.54 -7.56 -0.93
#